data_AF-X1VL51-F1
#
_entry.id   AF-X1VL51-F1
#
_cell.length_a   1.000
_cell.length_b   1.000
_cell.length_c   1.000
_cell.angle_alpha   90.00
_cell.angle_beta   90.00
_cell.angle_gamma   90.00
#
_symmetry.space_group_name_H-M   'P 1'
#
loop_
_entity.id
_entity.type
_entity.pdbx_description
1 polymer ?
#
loop_
_entity_poly.entity_id
_entity_poly.type
_entity_poly.pdbx_seq_one_letter_code
_entity_poly.pdbx_strand_id
1 'polypeptide(L)' 'GTLEKDEIERAMAGKNTDVFFGVAEDHFYFKGETVTREVPLLFQLLYAHLVDPGFREDAYMLSLERFRQKYLELSG' A
#
# COMPACT_ATOMS: atom_id res chain seq x y z
N GLY A 1 -8.71 1.88 -6.89
CA GLY A 1 -8.56 0.46 -7.26
C GLY A 1 -9.78 -0.30 -6.82
N THR A 2 -10.41 -1.07 -7.71
CA THR A 2 -11.60 -1.88 -7.42
C THR A 2 -11.27 -3.30 -6.94
N LEU A 3 -10.02 -3.74 -7.06
CA LEU A 3 -9.60 -5.07 -6.62
C LEU A 3 -9.46 -5.12 -5.10
N GLU A 4 -9.91 -6.22 -4.50
CA GLU A 4 -9.69 -6.56 -3.09
C GLU A 4 -8.25 -7.02 -2.81
N LYS A 5 -7.86 -7.07 -1.54
CA LYS A 5 -6.43 -7.22 -1.16
C LYS A 5 -5.90 -8.59 -1.60
N ASP A 6 -6.69 -9.62 -1.39
CA ASP A 6 -6.41 -11.00 -1.82
C ASP A 6 -6.40 -11.14 -3.35
N GLU A 7 -7.23 -10.37 -4.07
CA GLU A 7 -7.20 -10.31 -5.53
C GLU A 7 -5.91 -9.68 -6.03
N ILE A 8 -5.43 -8.60 -5.38
CA ILE A 8 -4.13 -7.99 -5.68
C ILE A 8 -3.00 -9.00 -5.39
N GLU A 9 -3.00 -9.64 -4.23
CA GLU A 9 -2.00 -10.65 -3.86
C GLU A 9 -1.95 -11.79 -4.88
N ARG A 10 -3.11 -12.24 -5.35
CA ARG A 10 -3.20 -13.28 -6.38
C ARG A 10 -2.72 -12.80 -7.75
N ALA A 11 -3.10 -11.59 -8.16
CA ALA A 11 -2.66 -11.00 -9.43
C ALA A 11 -1.14 -10.76 -9.46
N MET A 12 -0.56 -10.46 -8.29
CA MET A 12 0.87 -10.22 -8.10
C MET A 12 1.69 -11.49 -7.81
N ALA A 13 1.04 -12.65 -7.65
CA ALA A 13 1.73 -13.90 -7.36
C ALA A 13 2.77 -14.25 -8.43
N GLY A 14 4.01 -14.50 -8.00
CA GLY A 14 5.14 -14.83 -8.87
C GLY A 14 5.78 -13.63 -9.59
N LYS A 15 5.32 -12.40 -9.33
CA LYS A 15 6.04 -11.17 -9.70
C LYS A 15 7.09 -10.85 -8.66
N ASN A 16 8.18 -10.24 -9.09
CA ASN A 16 9.25 -9.76 -8.21
C ASN A 16 9.27 -8.24 -8.29
N THR A 17 8.09 -7.63 -8.13
CA THR A 17 7.87 -6.21 -8.33
C THR A 17 6.83 -5.69 -7.36
N ASP A 18 7.17 -4.65 -6.62
CA ASP A 18 6.30 -4.02 -5.64
C ASP A 18 6.45 -2.50 -5.67
N VAL A 19 5.35 -1.80 -5.34
CA VAL A 19 5.33 -0.35 -5.10
C VAL A 19 4.67 -0.10 -3.75
N PHE A 20 5.35 0.68 -2.91
CA PHE A 20 4.90 1.05 -1.58
C PHE A 20 4.73 2.56 -1.47
N PHE A 21 3.63 2.99 -0.85
CA PHE A 21 3.39 4.39 -0.47
C PHE A 21 3.66 4.58 1.02
N GLY A 22 4.50 5.55 1.36
CA GLY A 22 4.82 5.92 2.74
C GLY A 22 4.61 7.41 2.99
N VAL A 23 4.28 7.74 4.24
CA VAL A 23 4.19 9.12 4.74
C VAL A 23 5.22 9.27 5.86
N ALA A 24 6.14 10.21 5.70
CA ALA A 24 7.07 10.68 6.72
C ALA A 24 6.54 11.99 7.34
N GLU A 25 7.28 12.58 8.27
CA GLU A 25 6.85 13.79 8.98
C GLU A 25 6.67 15.00 8.05
N ASP A 26 7.51 15.13 7.03
CA ASP A 26 7.60 16.30 6.15
C ASP A 26 7.28 16.01 4.67
N HIS A 27 7.15 14.75 4.29
CA HIS A 27 6.88 14.35 2.92
C HIS A 27 6.17 12.99 2.84
N PHE A 28 5.58 12.71 1.68
CA PHE A 28 5.23 11.35 1.29
C PHE A 28 6.19 10.87 0.21
N TYR A 29 6.33 9.57 0.06
CA TYR A 29 7.16 8.97 -0.97
C TYR A 29 6.53 7.68 -1.53
N PHE A 30 6.90 7.37 -2.76
CA PHE A 30 6.71 6.05 -3.35
C PHE A 30 8.06 5.35 -3.43
N LYS A 31 8.12 4.12 -2.95
CA LYS A 31 9.30 3.24 -3.09
C LYS A 31 8.94 2.09 -4.01
N GLY A 32 9.78 1.82 -5.00
CA GLY A 32 9.61 0.72 -5.94
C GLY A 32 10.80 -0.24 -5.90
N GLU A 33 10.53 -1.54 -5.97
CA GLU A 33 11.56 -2.58 -6.11
C GLU A 33 11.14 -3.54 -7.21
N THR A 34 12.06 -3.91 -8.10
CA THR A 34 11.76 -4.77 -9.27
C THR A 34 13.00 -5.44 -9.83
N VAL A 35 12.79 -6.46 -10.67
CA VAL A 35 13.81 -7.02 -11.57
C VAL A 35 13.77 -6.32 -12.93
N THR A 36 14.91 -6.23 -13.64
CA THR A 36 15.05 -5.47 -14.89
C THR A 36 13.96 -5.76 -15.94
N ARG A 37 13.54 -7.03 -16.06
CA ARG A 37 12.51 -7.46 -17.02
C ARG A 37 11.08 -7.02 -16.65
N GLU A 38 10.85 -6.58 -15.41
CA GLU A 38 9.54 -6.17 -14.87
C GLU A 38 9.44 -4.65 -14.64
N VAL A 39 10.44 -3.87 -15.04
CA VAL A 39 10.40 -2.39 -14.97
C VAL A 39 9.12 -1.78 -15.58
N PRO A 40 8.58 -2.25 -16.73
CA PRO A 40 7.30 -1.76 -17.22
C PRO A 40 6.15 -1.98 -16.24
N LEU A 41 6.10 -3.13 -15.57
CA LEU A 41 5.09 -3.45 -14.55
C LEU A 41 5.25 -2.52 -13.34
N LEU A 42 6.47 -2.21 -12.92
CA LEU A 42 6.73 -1.26 -11.84
C LEU A 42 6.05 0.09 -12.11
N PHE A 43 6.23 0.64 -13.31
CA PHE A 43 5.63 1.92 -13.69
C PHE A 43 4.11 1.84 -13.84
N GLN A 44 3.56 0.71 -14.27
CA GLN A 44 2.11 0.48 -14.29
C GLN A 44 1.51 0.50 -12.87
N LEU A 45 2.17 -0.15 -11.91
CA LEU A 45 1.74 -0.15 -10.52
C LEU A 45 1.83 1.24 -9.89
N LEU A 46 2.90 1.99 -10.17
CA LEU A 46 3.04 3.37 -9.73
C LEU A 46 1.93 4.26 -10.32
N TYR A 47 1.66 4.13 -11.62
CA TYR A 47 0.59 4.87 -12.28
C TYR A 47 -0.78 4.55 -11.65
N ALA A 48 -1.07 3.28 -11.39
CA ALA A 48 -2.32 2.88 -10.74
C ALA A 48 -2.47 3.50 -9.34
N HIS A 49 -1.39 3.57 -8.55
CA HIS A 49 -1.41 4.25 -7.24
C HIS A 49 -1.76 5.74 -7.33
N LEU A 50 -1.37 6.42 -8.41
CA LEU A 50 -1.59 7.84 -8.60
C LEU A 50 -2.99 8.16 -9.16
N VAL A 51 -3.46 7.36 -10.11
CA VAL A 51 -4.67 7.67 -10.91
C VAL A 51 -5.92 6.96 -10.38
N ASP A 52 -5.76 5.81 -9.73
CA ASP A 52 -6.86 5.04 -9.16
C ASP A 52 -6.56 4.62 -7.71
N PRO A 53 -6.42 5.59 -6.77
CA PRO A 53 -6.23 5.28 -5.37
C PRO A 53 -7.47 4.57 -4.81
N GLY A 54 -7.27 3.37 -4.26
CA GLY A 54 -8.35 2.64 -3.57
C GLY A 54 -8.47 3.08 -2.12
N PHE A 55 -9.62 3.61 -1.72
CA PHE A 55 -9.98 3.78 -0.30
C PHE A 55 -10.74 2.55 0.18
N ARG A 56 -10.29 1.98 1.30
CA ARG A 56 -10.92 0.81 1.91
C ARG A 56 -11.34 1.17 3.33
N GLU A 57 -12.64 1.30 3.53
CA GLU A 57 -13.22 1.71 4.80
C GLU A 57 -12.85 0.78 5.96
N ASP A 58 -12.92 -0.54 5.74
CA ASP A 58 -12.54 -1.53 6.77
C ASP A 58 -11.08 -1.42 7.20
N ALA A 59 -10.17 -1.15 6.25
CA ALA A 59 -8.75 -0.96 6.55
C ALA A 59 -8.51 0.34 7.34
N TYR A 60 -9.29 1.38 7.05
CA TYR A 60 -9.27 2.64 7.80
C TYR A 60 -9.77 2.45 9.23
N MET A 61 -10.90 1.77 9.42
CA MET A 61 -11.46 1.47 10.73
C MET A 61 -10.52 0.61 11.58
N LEU A 62 -9.90 -0.42 10.98
CA LEU A 62 -8.88 -1.24 11.65
C LEU A 62 -7.67 -0.40 12.09
N SER A 63 -7.26 0.57 11.28
CA SER A 63 -6.15 1.47 11.60
C SER A 63 -6.48 2.40 12.78
N LEU A 64 -7.71 2.93 12.84
CA LEU A 64 -8.20 3.72 13.98
C LEU A 64 -8.21 2.90 15.28
N GLU A 65 -8.68 1.65 15.22
CA GLU A 65 -8.71 0.78 16.39
C GLU A 65 -7.30 0.47 16.90
N ARG A 66 -6.37 0.16 16.00
CA ARG A 66 -4.95 -0.05 16.36
C ARG A 66 -4.32 1.21 16.97
N PHE A 67 -4.66 2.38 16.45
CA PHE A 67 -4.18 3.66 16.99
C PHE A 67 -4.72 3.89 18.42
N ARG A 68 -6.01 3.62 18.64
CA ARG A 68 -6.64 3.67 19.97
C ARG A 68 -5.95 2.73 20.95
N GLN A 69 -5.71 1.47 20.56
CA GLN A 69 -5.03 0.48 21.40
C GLN A 69 -3.63 0.94 21.81
N LYS A 70 -2.83 1.41 20.85
CA LYS A 70 -1.49 1.96 21.12
C LYS A 70 -1.52 3.14 22.09
N TYR A 71 -2.51 4.02 21.99
CA TYR A 71 -2.66 5.14 22.92
C TYR A 71 -2.96 4.65 24.34
N LEU A 72 -3.87 3.69 24.49
CA LEU A 72 -4.23 3.12 25.79
C LEU A 72 -3.01 2.50 26.49
N GLU A 73 -2.20 1.73 25.75
CA GLU A 73 -0.95 1.14 26.27
C GLU A 73 0.09 2.16 26.74
N LEU A 74 0.14 3.34 26.12
CA LEU A 74 1.06 4.42 26.52
C LEU A 74 0.53 5.26 27.70
N SER A 75 -0.77 5.18 27.97
CA SER A 75 -1.46 5.98 28.99
C SER A 75 -1.71 5.26 30.32
N GLY A 76 -1.44 3.95 30.38
CA GLY A 76 -1.52 3.12 31.59
C GLY A 76 -0.15 2.87 32.20
#